data_AF-A0A136M4T2-F1
#
_entry.id   AF-A0A136M4T2-F1
#
_cell.length_a   1.000
_cell.length_b   1.000
_cell.length_c   1.000
_cell.angle_alpha   90.00
_cell.angle_beta   90.00
_cell.angle_gamma   90.00
#
_symmetry.space_group_name_H-M   'P 1'
#
loop_
_entity.id
_entity.type
_entity.pdbx_description
1 polymer ?
#
loop_
_entity_poly.entity_id
_entity_poly.type
_entity_poly.pdbx_seq_one_letter_code
_entity_poly.pdbx_strand_id
1 'polypeptide(L)'
;MRGVDNTAIGSASLGTGMFEFGVMSTTPKEYTVSIELDGYIFENIKVMLGRATEEPQTVNRRVLLRKVAIGEISALRHVFFDFGKATLQEASFEELNMMVTMMKQNQTMQVEIGGHTDDVGSDTFNKKLSQQRADAVRAYLTNNGISGRRIKSVGYGEERPIVSNDDESGGREINRRVEFKVIAK
;
A
#
# COMPACT_ATOMS: atom_id res chain seq x y z
N MET A 1 10.97 -7.14 -22.54
CA MET A 1 12.32 -7.26 -21.94
C MET A 1 12.71 -5.89 -21.41
N ARG A 2 12.96 -5.62 -20.12
CA ARG A 2 12.77 -6.27 -18.79
C ARG A 2 13.41 -5.25 -17.79
N GLY A 3 13.04 -5.10 -16.52
CA GLY A 3 12.28 -5.96 -15.62
C GLY A 3 10.90 -5.42 -15.26
N VAL A 4 9.94 -6.34 -15.34
CA VAL A 4 8.52 -6.16 -15.06
C VAL A 4 8.18 -7.40 -14.25
N ASP A 5 7.85 -7.23 -12.99
CA ASP A 5 7.50 -8.33 -12.11
C ASP A 5 6.40 -7.94 -11.11
N ASN A 6 5.54 -6.99 -11.50
CA ASN A 6 4.25 -6.67 -10.87
C ASN A 6 3.10 -7.46 -11.52
N THR A 7 3.35 -8.70 -11.96
CA THR A 7 2.27 -9.57 -12.43
C THR A 7 1.72 -10.30 -11.22
N ALA A 8 0.46 -10.03 -10.88
CA ALA A 8 -0.25 -10.81 -9.88
C ALA A 8 -0.19 -12.28 -10.27
N ILE A 9 0.40 -13.09 -9.39
CA ILE A 9 0.34 -14.54 -9.55
C ILE A 9 -0.99 -14.97 -8.96
N GLY A 10 -1.88 -15.49 -9.80
CA GLY A 10 -3.14 -16.05 -9.34
C GLY A 10 -2.88 -17.11 -8.27
N SER A 11 -3.69 -17.09 -7.20
CA SER A 11 -3.64 -18.10 -6.15
C SER A 11 -4.95 -18.88 -6.09
N ALA A 12 -4.84 -20.16 -5.73
CA ALA A 12 -5.96 -21.00 -5.35
C ALA A 12 -6.01 -21.11 -3.83
N SER A 13 -7.16 -20.83 -3.22
CA SER A 13 -7.36 -21.14 -1.79
C SER A 13 -7.59 -22.64 -1.63
N LEU A 14 -6.83 -23.27 -0.75
CA LEU A 14 -6.97 -24.68 -0.38
C LEU A 14 -7.69 -24.86 0.97
N GLY A 15 -8.12 -23.75 1.57
CA GLY A 15 -8.73 -23.70 2.90
C GLY A 15 -8.36 -22.41 3.64
N THR A 16 -8.75 -22.33 4.91
CA THR A 16 -8.47 -21.15 5.73
C THR A 16 -6.96 -20.96 5.94
N GLY A 17 -6.40 -19.90 5.35
CA GLY A 17 -4.99 -19.53 5.52
C GLY A 17 -4.00 -20.34 4.69
N MET A 18 -4.46 -21.21 3.78
CA MET A 18 -3.61 -21.97 2.87
C MET A 18 -3.92 -21.62 1.42
N PHE A 19 -2.87 -21.24 0.69
CA PHE A 19 -2.95 -20.82 -0.69
C PHE A 19 -1.83 -21.46 -1.50
N GLU A 20 -2.12 -21.77 -2.75
CA GLU A 20 -1.15 -22.29 -3.72
C GLU A 20 -1.07 -21.36 -4.93
N PHE A 21 0.15 -21.15 -5.44
CA PHE A 21 0.41 -20.38 -6.64
C PHE A 21 1.69 -20.86 -7.32
N GLY A 22 1.73 -20.79 -8.65
CA GLY A 22 2.88 -21.21 -9.45
C GLY A 22 3.85 -20.06 -9.72
N VAL A 23 5.15 -20.28 -9.51
CA VAL A 23 6.21 -19.33 -9.92
C VAL A 23 7.05 -19.92 -11.05
N MET A 24 7.40 -19.08 -12.02
CA MET A 24 8.25 -19.48 -13.17
C MET A 24 9.69 -18.97 -13.05
N SER A 25 10.04 -18.35 -11.91
CA SER A 25 11.36 -17.73 -11.74
C SER A 25 12.47 -18.78 -11.71
N THR A 26 13.50 -18.64 -12.54
CA THR A 26 14.65 -19.56 -12.56
C THR A 26 15.69 -19.23 -11.50
N THR A 27 15.55 -18.11 -10.81
CA THR A 27 16.38 -17.65 -9.69
C THR A 27 15.52 -17.37 -8.46
N PRO A 28 16.10 -17.39 -7.24
CA PRO A 28 15.40 -16.86 -6.07
C PRO A 28 14.93 -15.43 -6.33
N LYS A 29 13.71 -15.11 -5.90
CA LYS A 29 13.10 -13.79 -6.16
C LYS A 29 12.13 -13.40 -5.04
N GLU A 30 12.15 -12.11 -4.69
CA GLU A 30 11.29 -11.55 -3.65
C GLU A 30 9.92 -11.28 -4.25
N TYR A 31 8.88 -11.68 -3.53
CA TYR A 31 7.49 -11.47 -3.88
C TYR A 31 6.80 -10.71 -2.75
N THR A 32 5.90 -9.81 -3.11
CA THR A 32 4.93 -9.25 -2.16
C THR A 32 3.71 -10.16 -2.15
N VAL A 33 3.32 -10.61 -0.95
CA VAL A 33 2.07 -11.34 -0.71
C VAL A 33 1.10 -10.40 -0.02
N SER A 34 0.03 -10.09 -0.76
CA SER A 34 -1.07 -9.22 -0.36
C SER A 34 -2.16 -10.05 0.32
N ILE A 35 -2.52 -9.70 1.56
CA ILE A 35 -3.41 -10.49 2.42
C ILE A 35 -4.63 -9.67 2.79
N GLU A 36 -5.81 -10.17 2.45
CA GLU A 36 -7.10 -9.55 2.74
C GLU A 36 -7.98 -10.49 3.57
N LEU A 37 -8.68 -9.92 4.55
CA LEU A 37 -9.71 -10.61 5.32
C LEU A 37 -10.81 -9.61 5.66
N ASP A 38 -12.07 -9.98 5.43
CA ASP A 38 -13.20 -9.09 5.67
C ASP A 38 -13.22 -8.58 7.13
N GLY A 39 -13.42 -7.28 7.28
CA GLY A 39 -13.38 -6.58 8.57
C GLY A 39 -11.97 -6.29 9.14
N TYR A 40 -10.89 -6.63 8.42
CA TYR A 40 -9.50 -6.37 8.81
C TYR A 40 -8.79 -5.44 7.82
N ILE A 41 -7.75 -4.77 8.32
CA ILE A 41 -6.78 -4.01 7.53
C ILE A 41 -5.98 -5.01 6.70
N PHE A 42 -5.87 -4.76 5.40
CA PHE A 42 -5.04 -5.58 4.53
C PHE A 42 -3.55 -5.40 4.86
N GLU A 43 -2.77 -6.45 4.63
CA GLU A 43 -1.33 -6.45 4.92
C GLU A 43 -0.54 -6.94 3.70
N ASN A 44 0.60 -6.30 3.46
CA ASN A 44 1.54 -6.66 2.41
C ASN A 44 2.82 -7.17 3.05
N ILE A 45 3.17 -8.45 2.81
CA ILE A 45 4.40 -9.05 3.33
C ILE A 45 5.35 -9.40 2.21
N LYS A 46 6.65 -9.17 2.43
CA LYS A 46 7.70 -9.64 1.53
C LYS A 46 8.06 -11.08 1.86
N VAL A 47 8.10 -11.93 0.84
CA VAL A 47 8.50 -13.33 0.95
C VAL A 47 9.56 -13.63 -0.08
N MET A 48 10.70 -14.14 0.40
CA MET A 48 11.75 -14.65 -0.45
C MET A 48 11.38 -16.07 -0.88
N LEU A 49 11.17 -16.28 -2.18
CA LEU A 49 10.92 -17.60 -2.75
C LEU A 49 12.17 -18.10 -3.49
N GLY A 50 12.37 -19.41 -3.44
CA GLY A 50 13.41 -20.07 -4.22
C GLY A 50 13.12 -20.03 -5.72
N ARG A 51 14.06 -20.56 -6.52
CA ARG A 51 13.79 -20.84 -7.93
C ARG A 51 12.66 -21.88 -8.06
N ALA A 52 11.96 -21.83 -9.19
CA ALA A 52 11.00 -22.83 -9.60
C ALA A 52 11.61 -24.24 -9.57
N THR A 53 10.85 -25.19 -9.03
CA THR A 53 11.16 -26.62 -8.98
C THR A 53 9.95 -27.42 -9.47
N GLU A 54 10.18 -28.66 -9.91
CA GLU A 54 9.08 -29.57 -10.26
C GLU A 54 8.28 -30.00 -9.02
N GLU A 55 8.97 -30.14 -7.88
CA GLU A 55 8.34 -30.43 -6.59
C GLU A 55 7.79 -29.16 -5.93
N PRO A 56 6.57 -29.18 -5.35
CA PRO A 56 6.02 -28.07 -4.60
C PRO A 56 6.88 -27.70 -3.38
N GLN A 57 7.00 -26.41 -3.11
CA GLN A 57 7.67 -25.88 -1.92
C GLN A 57 6.66 -25.16 -1.02
N THR A 58 6.71 -25.44 0.28
CA THR A 58 5.85 -24.78 1.26
C THR A 58 6.59 -23.66 1.98
N VAL A 59 5.98 -22.48 2.05
CA VAL A 59 6.46 -21.35 2.84
C VAL A 59 5.43 -20.99 3.91
N ASN A 60 5.80 -21.17 5.18
CA ASN A 60 4.95 -20.84 6.31
C ASN A 60 5.22 -19.41 6.80
N ARG A 61 4.16 -18.61 6.92
CA ARG A 61 4.20 -17.26 7.49
C ARG A 61 3.02 -17.06 8.44
N ARG A 62 3.31 -16.54 9.64
CA ARG A 62 2.29 -16.06 10.55
C ARG A 62 2.10 -14.57 10.31
N VAL A 63 0.89 -14.16 9.98
CA VAL A 63 0.55 -12.76 9.75
C VAL A 63 -0.53 -12.35 10.74
N LEU A 64 -0.28 -11.29 11.49
CA LEU A 64 -1.23 -10.74 12.44
C LEU A 64 -2.01 -9.64 11.74
N LEU A 65 -3.31 -9.88 11.54
CA LEU A 65 -4.20 -8.89 10.93
C LEU A 65 -4.84 -8.03 12.02
N ARG A 66 -4.90 -6.71 11.75
CA ARG A 66 -5.57 -5.74 12.63
C ARG A 66 -7.01 -5.56 12.17
N LYS A 67 -7.96 -5.54 13.10
CA LYS A 67 -9.37 -5.25 12.75
C LYS A 67 -9.50 -3.80 12.31
N VAL A 68 -10.39 -3.53 11.35
CA VAL A 68 -10.77 -2.15 11.02
C VAL A 68 -11.46 -1.53 12.24
N ALA A 69 -10.86 -0.50 12.83
CA ALA A 69 -11.42 0.26 13.94
C ALA A 69 -11.09 1.74 13.79
N ILE A 70 -11.91 2.62 14.37
CA ILE A 70 -11.67 4.06 14.36
C ILE A 70 -10.31 4.34 15.03
N GLY A 71 -9.48 5.15 14.39
CA GLY A 71 -8.14 5.49 14.86
C GLY A 71 -7.03 4.61 14.30
N GLU A 72 -7.35 3.47 13.66
CA GLU A 72 -6.34 2.65 12.98
C GLU A 72 -5.69 3.44 11.84
N ILE A 73 -4.36 3.40 11.81
CA ILE A 73 -3.53 4.00 10.75
C ILE A 73 -2.79 2.87 10.04
N SER A 74 -2.74 2.92 8.72
CA SER A 74 -1.90 2.04 7.91
C SER A 74 -1.26 2.79 6.77
N ALA A 75 0.02 2.50 6.51
CA ALA A 75 0.75 3.05 5.37
C ALA A 75 0.36 2.29 4.09
N LEU A 76 0.18 3.03 3.00
CA LEU A 76 0.07 2.51 1.65
C LEU A 76 1.48 2.44 1.06
N ARG A 77 2.20 1.36 1.36
CA ARG A 77 3.66 1.23 1.16
C ARG A 77 4.06 0.97 -0.29
N HIS A 78 3.11 0.60 -1.12
CA HIS A 78 3.26 0.34 -2.54
C HIS A 78 2.51 1.39 -3.38
N VAL A 79 2.26 2.58 -2.85
CA VAL A 79 1.79 3.74 -3.62
C VAL A 79 2.99 4.59 -4.02
N PHE A 80 3.25 4.67 -5.33
CA PHE A 80 4.45 5.27 -5.89
C PHE A 80 4.14 6.51 -6.74
N PHE A 81 5.06 7.46 -6.67
CA PHE A 81 5.06 8.70 -7.45
C PHE A 81 6.47 8.96 -7.99
N ASP A 82 6.57 9.54 -9.18
CA ASP A 82 7.85 10.09 -9.64
C ASP A 82 8.31 11.24 -8.73
N PHE A 83 9.62 11.49 -8.73
CA PHE A 83 10.22 12.61 -8.01
C PHE A 83 9.53 13.94 -8.34
N GLY A 84 9.12 14.67 -7.30
CA GLY A 84 8.41 15.96 -7.43
C GLY A 84 7.03 15.90 -8.09
N LYS A 85 6.48 14.71 -8.37
CA LYS A 85 5.15 14.55 -9.00
C LYS A 85 4.12 13.95 -8.04
N ALA A 86 2.86 14.15 -8.41
CA ALA A 86 1.69 13.57 -7.77
C ALA A 86 0.90 12.61 -8.69
N THR A 87 1.44 12.29 -9.87
CA THR A 87 0.87 11.28 -10.76
C THR A 87 1.16 9.89 -10.21
N LEU A 88 0.11 9.11 -9.95
CA LEU A 88 0.24 7.71 -9.51
C LEU A 88 0.90 6.87 -10.59
N GLN A 89 1.91 6.10 -10.21
CA GLN A 89 2.48 5.07 -11.08
C GLN A 89 1.55 3.85 -11.15
N GLU A 90 1.56 3.12 -12.27
CA GLU A 90 0.77 1.90 -12.46
C GLU A 90 1.03 0.84 -11.38
N ALA A 91 2.27 0.78 -10.89
CA ALA A 91 2.66 -0.11 -9.79
C ALA A 91 1.85 0.13 -8.49
N SER A 92 1.22 1.28 -8.35
CA SER A 92 0.37 1.64 -7.20
C SER A 92 -1.02 1.02 -7.23
N PHE A 93 -1.48 0.61 -8.40
CA PHE A 93 -2.88 0.24 -8.59
C PHE A 93 -3.26 -1.03 -7.85
N GLU A 94 -2.32 -1.96 -7.64
CA GLU A 94 -2.58 -3.17 -6.85
C GLU A 94 -3.00 -2.81 -5.41
N GLU A 95 -2.18 -2.04 -4.69
CA GLU A 95 -2.49 -1.67 -3.30
C GLU A 95 -3.72 -0.75 -3.20
N LEU A 96 -3.92 0.13 -4.18
CA LEU A 96 -5.12 0.97 -4.23
C LEU A 96 -6.39 0.16 -4.50
N ASN A 97 -6.31 -0.91 -5.29
CA ASN A 97 -7.43 -1.83 -5.51
C ASN A 97 -7.78 -2.58 -4.21
N MET A 98 -6.78 -2.99 -3.42
CA MET A 98 -7.03 -3.58 -2.10
C MET A 98 -7.76 -2.60 -1.17
N MET A 99 -7.35 -1.33 -1.17
CA MET A 99 -8.04 -0.27 -0.43
C MET A 99 -9.50 -0.10 -0.89
N VAL A 100 -9.75 -0.13 -2.21
CA VAL A 100 -11.11 -0.10 -2.77
C VAL A 100 -11.93 -1.30 -2.28
N THR A 101 -11.37 -2.51 -2.35
CA THR A 101 -12.04 -3.75 -1.89
C THR A 101 -12.39 -3.65 -0.41
N MET A 102 -11.44 -3.27 0.43
CA MET A 102 -11.66 -3.10 1.87
C MET A 102 -12.76 -2.06 2.16
N MET A 103 -12.76 -0.92 1.47
CA MET A 103 -13.80 0.10 1.65
C MET A 103 -15.17 -0.31 1.10
N LYS A 104 -15.24 -1.20 0.10
CA LYS A 104 -16.50 -1.79 -0.39
C LYS A 104 -17.07 -2.80 0.60
N GLN A 105 -16.22 -3.62 1.20
CA GLN A 105 -16.60 -4.58 2.25
C GLN A 105 -17.06 -3.85 3.52
N ASN A 106 -16.43 -2.73 3.87
CA ASN A 106 -16.76 -1.93 5.04
C ASN A 106 -17.54 -0.67 4.63
N GLN A 107 -18.82 -0.79 4.27
CA GLN A 107 -19.60 0.31 3.65
C GLN A 107 -19.74 1.59 4.47
N THR A 108 -19.67 1.51 5.80
CA THR A 108 -19.75 2.65 6.72
C THR A 108 -18.38 3.29 7.01
N MET A 109 -17.29 2.62 6.63
CA MET A 109 -15.92 3.09 6.88
C MET A 109 -15.65 4.40 6.16
N GLN A 110 -15.11 5.38 6.89
CA GLN A 110 -14.57 6.61 6.33
C GLN A 110 -13.09 6.71 6.67
N VAL A 111 -12.32 7.29 5.76
CA VAL A 111 -10.87 7.40 5.88
C VAL A 111 -10.37 8.80 5.62
N GLU A 112 -9.28 9.16 6.31
CA GLU A 112 -8.41 10.26 5.92
C GLU A 112 -7.18 9.69 5.22
N ILE A 113 -6.88 10.16 4.02
CA ILE A 113 -5.65 9.89 3.28
C ILE A 113 -4.65 11.00 3.63
N GLY A 114 -3.56 10.63 4.30
CA GLY A 114 -2.47 11.53 4.69
C GLY A 114 -1.29 11.37 3.73
N GLY A 115 -0.90 12.45 3.05
CA GLY A 115 0.34 12.51 2.29
C GLY A 115 1.46 13.15 3.10
N HIS A 116 2.68 12.60 2.99
CA HIS A 116 3.87 13.09 3.70
C HIS A 116 5.07 13.21 2.74
N THR A 117 6.02 14.08 3.07
CA THR A 117 7.31 14.23 2.38
C THR A 117 8.46 14.01 3.36
N ASP A 118 9.67 13.91 2.83
CA ASP A 118 10.89 14.16 3.60
C ASP A 118 11.11 15.67 3.80
N ASP A 119 12.25 16.03 4.39
CA ASP A 119 12.70 17.40 4.66
C ASP A 119 13.40 18.08 3.47
N VAL A 120 13.33 17.48 2.28
CA VAL A 120 13.99 18.04 1.09
C VAL A 120 13.01 18.94 0.35
N GLY A 121 13.30 20.24 0.34
CA GLY A 121 12.50 21.24 -0.37
C GLY A 121 12.15 22.42 0.53
N SER A 122 11.10 23.17 0.17
CA SER A 122 10.53 24.19 1.06
C SER A 122 9.23 23.67 1.65
N ASP A 123 8.88 24.09 2.86
CA ASP A 123 7.65 23.69 3.57
C ASP A 123 6.42 23.89 2.68
N THR A 124 6.35 25.02 1.97
CA THR A 124 5.23 25.35 1.08
C THR A 124 5.15 24.38 -0.10
N PHE A 125 6.31 24.02 -0.68
CA PHE A 125 6.36 23.02 -1.75
C PHE A 125 5.95 21.64 -1.23
N ASN A 126 6.49 21.23 -0.09
CA ASN A 126 6.23 19.93 0.53
C ASN A 126 4.77 19.77 0.96
N LYS A 127 4.16 20.81 1.51
CA LYS A 127 2.71 20.86 1.77
C LYS A 127 1.87 20.71 0.51
N LYS A 128 2.21 21.43 -0.54
CA LYS A 128 1.49 21.34 -1.82
C LYS A 128 1.63 19.95 -2.44
N LEU A 129 2.84 19.42 -2.50
CA LEU A 129 3.13 18.11 -3.11
C LEU A 129 2.43 16.97 -2.36
N SER A 130 2.55 16.95 -1.03
CA SER A 130 1.86 15.94 -0.20
C SER A 130 0.34 16.01 -0.33
N GLN A 131 -0.25 17.20 -0.38
CA GLN A 131 -1.69 17.37 -0.60
C GLN A 131 -2.10 16.82 -1.96
N GLN A 132 -1.38 17.17 -3.03
CA GLN A 132 -1.65 16.67 -4.37
C GLN A 132 -1.57 15.14 -4.46
N ARG A 133 -0.61 14.52 -3.76
CA ARG A 133 -0.50 13.05 -3.68
C ARG A 133 -1.67 12.41 -2.95
N ALA A 134 -2.10 12.98 -1.82
CA ALA A 134 -3.28 12.53 -1.10
C ALA A 134 -4.56 12.69 -1.95
N ASP A 135 -4.68 13.77 -2.70
CA ASP A 135 -5.79 14.02 -3.63
C ASP A 135 -5.79 13.04 -4.81
N ALA A 136 -4.62 12.67 -5.34
CA ALA A 136 -4.50 11.68 -6.40
C ALA A 136 -5.01 10.30 -5.95
N VAL A 137 -4.65 9.87 -4.73
CA VAL A 137 -5.17 8.64 -4.12
C VAL A 137 -6.69 8.74 -3.93
N ARG A 138 -7.19 9.84 -3.38
CA ARG A 138 -8.64 10.08 -3.24
C ARG A 138 -9.34 9.98 -4.59
N ALA A 139 -8.82 10.62 -5.62
CA ALA A 139 -9.38 10.59 -6.98
C ALA A 139 -9.45 9.17 -7.54
N TYR A 140 -8.38 8.38 -7.36
CA TYR A 140 -8.37 6.98 -7.75
C TYR A 140 -9.48 6.17 -7.05
N LEU A 141 -9.61 6.31 -5.73
CA LEU A 141 -10.64 5.61 -4.96
C LEU A 141 -12.05 6.02 -5.40
N THR A 142 -12.28 7.31 -5.68
CA THR A 142 -13.58 7.80 -6.15
C THR A 142 -13.92 7.29 -7.54
N ASN A 143 -12.95 7.26 -8.44
CA ASN A 143 -13.13 6.72 -9.80
C ASN A 143 -13.44 5.21 -9.79
N ASN A 144 -13.04 4.51 -8.73
CA ASN A 144 -13.33 3.08 -8.53
C ASN A 144 -14.58 2.80 -7.68
N GLY A 145 -15.43 3.82 -7.50
CA GLY A 145 -16.78 3.68 -6.93
C GLY A 145 -16.89 3.94 -5.44
N ILE A 146 -15.85 4.45 -4.77
CA ILE A 146 -15.96 4.89 -3.38
C ILE A 146 -16.54 6.31 -3.34
N SER A 147 -17.59 6.53 -2.54
CA SER A 147 -18.14 7.87 -2.38
C SER A 147 -17.08 8.83 -1.84
N GLY A 148 -16.86 9.96 -2.51
CA GLY A 148 -15.91 10.99 -2.08
C GLY A 148 -16.24 11.63 -0.72
N ARG A 149 -17.45 11.42 -0.18
CA ARG A 149 -17.83 11.81 1.19
C ARG A 149 -17.19 10.91 2.27
N ARG A 150 -16.76 9.71 1.89
CA ARG A 150 -16.10 8.75 2.77
C ARG A 150 -14.59 8.92 2.82
N ILE A 151 -14.04 9.87 2.06
CA ILE A 151 -12.60 10.07 1.90
C ILE A 151 -12.26 11.55 2.11
N LYS A 152 -11.49 11.82 3.16
CA LYS A 152 -10.81 13.10 3.37
C LYS A 152 -9.36 12.95 2.90
N SER A 153 -8.78 13.97 2.27
CA SER A 153 -7.37 14.01 1.87
C SER A 153 -6.66 15.18 2.54
N VAL A 154 -5.47 14.94 3.09
CA VAL A 154 -4.68 15.95 3.82
C VAL A 154 -3.20 15.81 3.48
N GLY A 155 -2.57 16.90 3.05
CA GLY A 155 -1.13 17.03 2.88
C GLY A 155 -0.44 17.51 4.15
N TYR A 156 0.35 16.65 4.77
CA TYR A 156 1.10 16.98 5.98
C TYR A 156 2.48 17.57 5.68
N GLY A 157 2.97 17.51 4.43
CA GLY A 157 4.34 17.91 4.11
C GLY A 157 5.33 17.10 4.95
N GLU A 158 6.33 17.78 5.49
CA GLU A 158 7.38 17.19 6.33
C GLU A 158 7.07 17.26 7.84
N GLU A 159 5.92 17.79 8.25
CA GLU A 159 5.61 18.09 9.66
C GLU A 159 5.38 16.84 10.54
N ARG A 160 5.28 15.66 9.94
CA ARG A 160 4.99 14.39 10.65
C ARG A 160 5.95 13.27 10.23
N PRO A 161 7.27 13.43 10.49
CA PRO A 161 8.23 12.37 10.25
C PRO A 161 7.97 11.22 11.21
N ILE A 162 8.11 9.99 10.72
CA ILE A 162 8.02 8.77 11.55
C ILE A 162 9.39 8.22 11.90
N VAL A 163 10.41 8.62 11.15
CA VAL A 163 11.83 8.31 11.37
C VAL A 163 12.68 9.55 11.08
N SER A 164 13.95 9.55 11.49
CA SER A 164 14.88 10.63 11.14
C SER A 164 15.06 10.75 9.62
N ASN A 165 15.30 11.97 9.11
CA ASN A 165 15.63 12.24 7.70
C ASN A 165 17.15 12.20 7.41
N ASP A 166 17.97 11.78 8.38
CA ASP A 166 19.43 11.83 8.28
C ASP A 166 20.02 10.88 7.22
N ASP A 167 19.29 9.83 6.83
CA ASP A 167 19.68 8.91 5.76
C ASP A 167 18.60 8.81 4.69
N GLU A 168 19.05 8.78 3.44
CA GLU A 168 18.21 8.62 2.27
C GLU A 168 17.56 7.24 2.23
N SER A 169 18.33 6.17 2.49
CA SER A 169 17.88 4.78 2.28
C SER A 169 17.00 4.23 3.41
N GLY A 170 17.16 4.74 4.63
CA GLY A 170 16.37 4.31 5.80
C GLY A 170 15.35 5.33 6.28
N GLY A 171 15.62 6.63 6.11
CA GLY A 171 14.86 7.70 6.75
C GLY A 171 13.85 8.36 5.84
N ARG A 172 14.39 9.02 4.80
CA ARG A 172 13.59 9.86 3.89
C ARG A 172 12.59 9.07 3.08
N GLU A 173 12.98 7.89 2.58
CA GLU A 173 12.05 7.01 1.85
C GLU A 173 10.83 6.63 2.70
N ILE A 174 11.04 6.32 3.98
CA ILE A 174 9.96 5.99 4.91
C ILE A 174 9.06 7.21 5.18
N ASN A 175 9.62 8.42 5.25
CA ASN A 175 8.85 9.64 5.45
C ASN A 175 8.06 10.07 4.21
N ARG A 176 8.56 9.80 2.99
CA ARG A 176 7.86 9.99 1.71
C ARG A 176 6.75 8.94 1.49
N ARG A 177 5.73 8.97 2.33
CA ARG A 177 4.65 7.97 2.35
C ARG A 177 3.27 8.57 2.11
N VAL A 178 2.35 7.71 1.73
CA VAL A 178 0.91 7.94 1.91
C VAL A 178 0.40 6.95 2.94
N GLU A 179 -0.49 7.39 3.82
CA GLU A 179 -1.16 6.54 4.79
C GLU A 179 -2.67 6.80 4.74
N PHE A 180 -3.45 5.86 5.26
CA PHE A 180 -4.83 6.11 5.59
C PHE A 180 -5.07 5.95 7.08
N LYS A 181 -5.98 6.76 7.60
CA LYS A 181 -6.51 6.67 8.96
C LYS A 181 -8.00 6.39 8.90
N VAL A 182 -8.48 5.40 9.64
CA VAL A 182 -9.92 5.18 9.82
C VAL A 182 -10.48 6.27 10.74
N ILE A 183 -11.43 7.06 10.25
CA ILE A 183 -12.01 8.19 10.99
C ILE A 183 -13.48 7.96 11.38
N ALA A 184 -14.16 7.01 10.75
CA ALA A 184 -15.49 6.55 11.15
C ALA A 184 -15.72 5.09 10.68
N LYS A 185 -16.62 4.36 11.35
CA LYS A 185 -17.05 3.01 11.02
C LYS A 185 -18.47 2.78 11.55
#